data_AF-A0A9D1DV18-F1
#
_entry.id   AF-A0A9D1DV18-F1
#
_cell.length_a   1.000
_cell.length_b   1.000
_cell.length_c   1.000
_cell.angle_alpha   90.00
_cell.angle_beta   90.00
_cell.angle_gamma   90.00
#
_symmetry.space_group_name_H-M   'P 1'
#
loop_
_entity.id
_entity.type
_entity.pdbx_description
1 polymer ?
#
loop_
_entity_poly.entity_id
_entity_poly.type
_entity_poly.pdbx_seq_one_letter_code
_entity_poly.pdbx_strand_id
1 'polypeptide(L)'
;MNKKGFTLIELLATISILALLMMVAVPNVMSTIDKNKQNTYVEDAKRMITLAEYEIRSNSSIELPTSGNCIVIPLGSLDLTDFSDGPEGGSYDLENSYVVIARSGSSYVYYATIVENYDGSTRGLPLISRDDLNKESARTKVVKGDDLNIIIPKVGSKLNGYTVSNIIDS
;
A
#
# COMPACT_ATOMS: atom_id res chain seq x y z
N MET A 1 44.66 19.91 37.75
CA MET A 1 43.51 19.44 36.95
C MET A 1 44.04 18.97 35.59
N ASN A 2 44.21 17.66 35.38
CA ASN A 2 44.80 17.11 34.15
C ASN A 2 43.70 16.89 33.11
N LYS A 3 43.66 17.72 32.07
CA LYS A 3 42.81 17.48 30.89
C LYS A 3 43.66 16.83 29.80
N LYS A 4 43.65 15.50 29.72
CA LYS A 4 44.12 14.80 28.52
C LYS A 4 43.03 14.95 27.46
N GLY A 5 43.24 15.86 26.51
CA GLY A 5 42.40 15.98 25.33
C GLY A 5 42.71 14.86 24.34
N PHE A 6 41.71 14.43 23.58
CA PHE A 6 41.86 13.50 22.46
C PHE A 6 42.94 13.99 21.48
N THR A 7 43.76 13.06 20.97
CA THR A 7 44.76 13.39 19.95
C THR A 7 44.15 13.34 18.55
N LEU A 8 44.69 14.14 17.62
CA LEU A 8 44.21 14.19 16.24
C LEU A 8 44.31 12.83 15.52
N ILE A 9 45.30 12.01 15.86
CA ILE A 9 45.49 10.70 15.25
C ILE A 9 44.40 9.71 15.66
N GLU A 10 43.92 9.77 16.90
CA GLU A 10 42.80 8.95 17.38
C GLU A 10 41.50 9.35 16.67
N LEU A 11 41.27 10.64 16.50
CA LEU A 11 40.11 11.13 15.77
C LEU A 11 40.18 10.73 14.29
N LEU A 12 41.37 10.78 13.68
CA LEU A 12 41.56 10.38 12.28
C LEU A 12 41.35 8.88 12.06
N ALA A 13 41.90 8.04 12.95
CA ALA A 13 41.74 6.60 12.88
C ALA A 13 40.27 6.19 13.03
N THR A 14 39.54 6.82 13.97
CA THR A 14 38.13 6.51 14.22
C THR A 14 37.23 6.90 13.05
N ILE A 15 37.37 8.11 12.49
CA ILE A 15 36.57 8.51 11.32
C ILE A 15 36.87 7.65 10.09
N SER A 16 38.11 7.20 9.93
CA SER A 16 38.52 6.33 8.82
C SER A 16 37.82 4.97 8.90
N ILE A 17 37.77 4.37 10.10
CA ILE A 17 37.07 3.09 10.31
C ILE A 17 35.56 3.26 10.14
N LEU A 18 34.96 4.33 10.68
CA LEU A 18 33.52 4.61 10.52
C LEU A 18 33.14 4.80 9.05
N ALA A 19 33.99 5.46 8.25
CA ALA A 19 33.74 5.64 6.82
C ALA A 19 33.70 4.30 6.06
N LEU A 20 34.61 3.38 6.37
CA LEU A 20 34.62 2.03 5.78
C LEU A 20 33.37 1.24 6.16
N LEU A 21 32.92 1.33 7.42
CA LEU A 21 31.69 0.68 7.88
C LEU A 21 30.45 1.25 7.18
N MET A 22 30.36 2.58 7.04
CA MET A 22 29.24 3.24 6.37
C MET A 22 29.12 2.82 4.91
N MET A 23 30.24 2.64 4.19
CA MET A 23 30.24 2.23 2.78
C MET A 23 29.46 0.93 2.54
N VAL A 24 29.56 -0.06 3.44
CA VAL A 24 28.84 -1.34 3.32
C VAL A 24 27.46 -1.27 3.97
N ALA A 25 27.31 -0.52 5.07
CA ALA A 25 26.08 -0.47 5.83
C ALA A 25 24.95 0.30 5.12
N VAL A 26 25.26 1.45 4.49
CA VAL A 26 24.25 2.33 3.86
C VAL A 26 23.38 1.61 2.82
N PRO A 27 23.92 0.89 1.81
CA PRO A 27 23.07 0.22 0.82
C PRO A 27 22.18 -0.87 1.44
N ASN A 28 22.67 -1.59 2.46
CA ASN A 28 21.90 -2.63 3.15
C ASN A 28 20.72 -2.04 3.94
N VAL A 29 20.96 -0.91 4.63
CA VAL A 29 19.91 -0.19 5.36
C VAL A 29 18.86 0.36 4.40
N MET A 30 19.27 0.96 3.28
CA MET A 30 18.33 1.46 2.26
C MET A 30 17.46 0.33 1.69
N SER A 31 18.06 -0.81 1.31
CA SER A 31 17.29 -1.96 0.82
C SER A 31 16.29 -2.50 1.86
N THR A 32 16.65 -2.45 3.14
CA THR A 32 15.75 -2.88 4.22
C THR A 32 14.59 -1.90 4.40
N ILE A 33 14.86 -0.60 4.33
CA ILE A 33 13.82 0.44 4.37
C ILE A 33 12.87 0.25 3.18
N ASP A 34 13.38 0.07 1.97
CA ASP A 34 12.53 -0.13 0.78
C ASP A 34 11.63 -1.37 0.92
N LYS A 35 12.17 -2.49 1.43
CA LYS A 35 11.36 -3.69 1.71
C LYS A 35 10.29 -3.43 2.75
N ASN A 36 10.62 -2.69 3.81
CA ASN A 36 9.65 -2.34 4.85
C ASN A 36 8.53 -1.47 4.28
N LYS A 37 8.86 -0.46 3.45
CA LYS A 37 7.86 0.35 2.75
C LYS A 37 6.96 -0.48 1.85
N GLN A 38 7.55 -1.40 1.08
CA GLN A 38 6.79 -2.33 0.24
C GLN A 38 5.84 -3.22 1.05
N ASN A 39 6.30 -3.70 2.21
CA ASN A 39 5.45 -4.48 3.11
C ASN A 39 4.32 -3.63 3.69
N THR A 40 4.57 -2.36 4.04
CA THR A 40 3.52 -1.45 4.53
C THR A 40 2.42 -1.26 3.50
N TYR A 41 2.72 -1.07 2.20
CA TYR A 41 1.67 -1.01 1.17
C TYR A 41 0.79 -2.27 1.14
N VAL A 42 1.40 -3.45 1.30
CA VAL A 42 0.67 -4.73 1.31
C VAL A 42 -0.23 -4.83 2.53
N GLU A 43 0.27 -4.44 3.70
CA GLU A 43 -0.50 -4.44 4.94
C GLU A 43 -1.63 -3.40 4.92
N ASP A 44 -1.39 -2.22 4.36
CA ASP A 44 -2.41 -1.17 4.20
C ASP A 44 -3.50 -1.60 3.22
N ALA A 45 -3.15 -2.28 2.12
CA ALA A 45 -4.13 -2.88 1.22
C ALA A 45 -4.97 -3.98 1.92
N LYS A 46 -4.36 -4.85 2.74
CA LYS A 46 -5.08 -5.84 3.54
C LYS A 46 -5.99 -5.20 4.59
N ARG A 47 -5.53 -4.11 5.22
CA ARG A 47 -6.31 -3.34 6.19
C ARG A 47 -7.51 -2.70 5.52
N MET A 48 -7.31 -2.06 4.37
CA MET A 48 -8.38 -1.42 3.59
C MET A 48 -9.45 -2.44 3.22
N ILE A 49 -9.03 -3.63 2.80
CA ILE A 49 -9.91 -4.77 2.56
C ILE A 49 -10.72 -5.17 3.81
N THR A 50 -10.10 -5.17 4.99
CA THR A 50 -10.76 -5.50 6.27
C THR A 50 -11.78 -4.43 6.67
N LEU A 51 -11.46 -3.15 6.44
CA LEU A 51 -12.38 -2.03 6.66
C LEU A 51 -13.58 -2.08 5.71
N ALA A 52 -13.34 -2.34 4.43
CA ALA A 52 -14.40 -2.51 3.44
C ALA A 52 -15.33 -3.69 3.81
N GLU A 53 -14.78 -4.80 4.31
CA GLU A 53 -15.58 -5.91 4.85
C GLU A 53 -16.42 -5.52 6.06
N TYR A 54 -15.86 -4.73 6.95
CA TYR A 54 -16.59 -4.22 8.10
C TYR A 54 -17.76 -3.35 7.63
N GLU A 55 -17.51 -2.40 6.73
CA GLU A 55 -18.51 -1.45 6.24
C GLU A 55 -19.72 -2.16 5.58
N ILE A 56 -19.48 -3.13 4.69
CA ILE A 56 -20.58 -3.88 4.06
C ILE A 56 -21.36 -4.78 5.03
N ARG A 57 -20.79 -5.10 6.20
CA ARG A 57 -21.44 -5.92 7.21
C ARG A 57 -22.20 -5.08 8.23
N SER A 58 -21.73 -3.88 8.54
CA SER A 58 -22.38 -2.95 9.46
C SER A 58 -23.47 -2.12 8.79
N ASN A 59 -23.36 -1.84 7.49
CA ASN A 59 -24.28 -0.97 6.78
C ASN A 59 -25.25 -1.77 5.89
N SER A 60 -26.48 -1.97 6.37
CA SER A 60 -27.51 -2.73 5.63
C SER A 60 -28.06 -2.00 4.39
N SER A 61 -27.63 -0.76 4.14
CA SER A 61 -28.03 0.01 2.95
C SER A 61 -27.17 -0.33 1.73
N ILE A 62 -26.02 -0.97 1.93
CA ILE A 62 -25.14 -1.39 0.84
C ILE A 62 -25.64 -2.72 0.26
N GLU A 63 -26.11 -2.68 -0.98
CA GLU A 63 -26.49 -3.88 -1.70
C GLU A 63 -25.25 -4.70 -2.10
N LEU A 64 -25.19 -5.95 -1.63
CA LEU A 64 -24.09 -6.86 -1.96
C LEU A 64 -24.17 -7.30 -3.43
N PRO A 65 -23.03 -7.48 -4.11
CA PRO A 65 -23.02 -7.84 -5.52
C PRO A 65 -23.57 -9.25 -5.76
N THR A 66 -24.29 -9.41 -6.87
CA THR A 66 -24.77 -10.70 -7.37
C THR A 66 -23.75 -11.37 -8.29
N SER A 67 -23.90 -12.66 -8.58
CA SER A 67 -22.90 -13.45 -9.31
C SER A 67 -22.47 -12.78 -10.63
N GLY A 68 -21.15 -12.63 -10.83
CA GLY A 68 -20.58 -11.95 -12.00
C GLY A 68 -20.49 -10.43 -11.88
N ASN A 69 -21.01 -9.85 -10.79
CA ASN A 69 -20.91 -8.43 -10.49
C ASN A 69 -19.96 -8.17 -9.31
N CYS A 70 -19.55 -6.92 -9.18
CA CYS A 70 -18.76 -6.41 -8.07
C CYS A 70 -19.22 -5.02 -7.64
N ILE A 71 -18.98 -4.70 -6.37
CA ILE A 71 -19.04 -3.33 -5.87
C ILE A 71 -17.63 -2.83 -5.62
N VAL A 72 -17.45 -1.52 -5.70
CA VAL A 72 -16.18 -0.85 -5.43
C VAL A 72 -16.37 0.07 -4.24
N ILE A 73 -15.42 0.07 -3.31
CA ILE A 73 -15.43 0.93 -2.13
C ILE A 73 -14.13 1.74 -2.15
N PRO A 74 -14.17 3.04 -2.53
CA PRO A 74 -13.01 3.92 -2.48
C PRO A 74 -12.52 4.13 -1.05
N LEU A 75 -11.22 4.35 -0.89
CA LEU A 75 -10.60 4.59 0.41
C LEU A 75 -11.23 5.80 1.11
N GLY A 76 -11.60 6.85 0.36
CA GLY A 76 -12.27 8.05 0.90
C GLY A 76 -13.61 7.78 1.58
N SER A 77 -14.24 6.63 1.32
CA SER A 77 -15.49 6.21 1.95
C SER A 77 -15.31 5.40 3.24
N LEU A 78 -14.06 5.05 3.59
CA LEU A 78 -13.73 4.22 4.76
C LEU A 78 -13.29 5.08 5.95
N ASP A 79 -13.27 4.46 7.14
CA ASP A 79 -12.66 5.08 8.32
C ASP A 79 -11.14 5.21 8.15
N LEU A 80 -10.68 6.44 7.90
CA LEU A 80 -9.29 6.79 7.65
C LEU A 80 -8.44 6.97 8.92
N THR A 81 -8.97 6.69 10.11
CA THR A 81 -8.25 6.94 11.38
C THR A 81 -6.88 6.26 11.42
N ASP A 82 -6.72 5.14 10.72
CA ASP A 82 -5.46 4.39 10.60
C ASP A 82 -4.66 4.67 9.32
N PHE A 83 -5.08 5.63 8.48
CA PHE A 83 -4.48 5.97 7.19
C PHE A 83 -4.06 7.45 7.18
N SER A 84 -2.89 7.78 7.75
CA SER A 84 -2.39 9.16 7.80
C SER A 84 -1.52 9.50 6.59
N ASP A 85 -0.46 8.73 6.37
CA ASP A 85 0.57 8.98 5.36
C ASP A 85 0.99 7.66 4.72
N GLY A 86 1.36 7.72 3.44
CA GLY A 86 1.88 6.56 2.74
C GLY A 86 3.34 6.24 3.13
N PRO A 87 3.83 5.03 2.80
CA PRO A 87 5.17 4.57 3.15
C PRO A 87 6.33 5.44 2.69
N GLU A 88 6.13 6.26 1.65
CA GLU A 88 7.15 7.19 1.14
C GLU A 88 7.07 8.57 1.81
N GLY A 89 6.03 8.82 2.61
CA GLY A 89 5.73 10.09 3.25
C GLY A 89 4.82 11.00 2.40
N GLY A 90 4.16 10.44 1.39
CA GLY A 90 3.14 11.08 0.58
C GLY A 90 1.73 10.80 1.11
N SER A 91 0.73 11.15 0.31
CA SER A 91 -0.68 10.97 0.69
C SER A 91 -1.34 9.91 -0.18
N TYR A 92 -2.16 9.06 0.44
CA TYR A 92 -2.97 8.11 -0.30
C TYR A 92 -4.03 8.82 -1.15
N ASP A 93 -4.19 8.35 -2.39
CA ASP A 93 -5.26 8.77 -3.28
C ASP A 93 -6.58 8.14 -2.81
N LEU A 94 -7.48 8.97 -2.30
CA LEU A 94 -8.73 8.52 -1.69
C LEU A 94 -9.74 7.97 -2.70
N GLU A 95 -9.61 8.33 -3.97
CA GLU A 95 -10.53 7.92 -5.05
C GLU A 95 -9.97 6.73 -5.83
N ASN A 96 -8.66 6.74 -6.10
CA ASN A 96 -7.98 5.72 -6.89
C ASN A 96 -7.40 4.57 -6.05
N SER A 97 -7.38 4.70 -4.73
CA SER A 97 -7.21 3.57 -3.81
C SER A 97 -8.59 3.02 -3.46
N TYR A 98 -8.84 1.74 -3.74
CA TYR A 98 -10.16 1.16 -3.52
C TYR A 98 -10.10 -0.35 -3.34
N VAL A 99 -11.17 -0.88 -2.76
CA VAL A 99 -11.44 -2.32 -2.64
C VAL A 99 -12.52 -2.72 -3.62
N VAL A 100 -12.31 -3.83 -4.32
CA VAL A 100 -13.34 -4.48 -5.13
C VAL A 100 -13.82 -5.72 -4.39
N ILE A 101 -15.12 -5.78 -4.13
CA ILE A 101 -15.79 -6.94 -3.57
C ILE A 101 -16.62 -7.56 -4.68
N ALA A 102 -16.29 -8.79 -5.08
CA ALA A 102 -16.92 -9.44 -6.22
C ALA A 102 -17.58 -10.75 -5.81
N ARG A 103 -18.70 -11.09 -6.46
CA ARG A 103 -19.42 -12.33 -6.21
C ARG A 103 -18.98 -13.40 -7.20
N SER A 104 -18.24 -14.38 -6.71
CA SER A 104 -17.79 -15.54 -7.49
C SER A 104 -18.52 -16.81 -7.04
N GLY A 105 -19.51 -17.25 -7.82
CA GLY A 105 -20.32 -18.43 -7.50
C GLY A 105 -21.08 -18.26 -6.18
N SER A 106 -20.64 -18.96 -5.11
CA SER A 106 -21.24 -18.93 -3.77
C SER A 106 -20.46 -18.11 -2.73
N SER A 107 -19.25 -17.64 -3.07
CA SER A 107 -18.40 -16.83 -2.19
C SER A 107 -18.19 -15.39 -2.68
N TYR A 108 -17.67 -14.53 -1.78
CA TYR A 108 -17.10 -13.24 -2.13
C TYR A 108 -15.59 -13.35 -2.30
N VAL A 109 -15.05 -12.66 -3.29
CA VAL A 109 -13.61 -12.50 -3.51
C VAL A 109 -13.26 -11.02 -3.46
N TYR A 110 -12.05 -10.73 -3.00
CA TYR A 110 -11.62 -9.38 -2.67
C TYR A 110 -10.37 -9.03 -3.45
N TYR A 111 -10.34 -7.80 -3.94
CA TYR A 111 -9.17 -7.19 -4.56
C TYR A 111 -8.97 -5.81 -3.95
N ALA A 112 -7.72 -5.34 -3.92
CA ALA A 112 -7.41 -3.97 -3.55
C ALA A 112 -6.35 -3.38 -4.45
N THR A 113 -6.43 -2.07 -4.64
CA THR A 113 -5.38 -1.23 -5.20
C THR A 113 -5.12 -0.12 -4.20
N ILE A 114 -3.86 0.21 -3.96
CA ILE A 114 -3.49 1.33 -3.08
C ILE A 114 -2.51 2.21 -3.84
N VAL A 115 -2.77 3.50 -3.84
CA VAL A 115 -2.03 4.49 -4.62
C VAL A 115 -1.61 5.61 -3.68
N GLU A 116 -0.32 5.81 -3.53
CA GLU A 116 0.28 6.94 -2.84
C GLU A 116 0.81 7.94 -3.86
N ASN A 117 0.46 9.21 -3.68
CA ASN A 117 1.04 10.34 -4.40
C ASN A 117 2.23 10.88 -3.61
N TYR A 118 3.43 10.81 -4.19
CA TYR A 118 4.68 11.25 -3.56
C TYR A 118 5.63 11.87 -4.59
N ASP A 119 6.10 13.09 -4.31
CA ASP A 119 7.12 13.80 -5.11
C ASP A 119 6.81 13.84 -6.63
N GLY A 120 5.56 14.17 -6.98
CA GLY A 120 5.11 14.25 -8.37
C GLY A 120 4.99 12.91 -9.10
N SER A 121 5.11 11.79 -8.40
CA SER A 121 4.96 10.43 -8.90
C SER A 121 3.93 9.67 -8.06
N THR A 122 3.44 8.57 -8.61
CA THR A 122 2.64 7.58 -7.85
C THR A 122 3.50 6.40 -7.44
N ARG A 123 3.14 5.73 -6.34
CA ARG A 123 3.66 4.42 -5.93
C ARG A 123 2.56 3.62 -5.26
N GLY A 124 2.65 2.29 -5.32
CA GLY A 124 1.73 1.44 -4.58
C GLY A 124 1.49 0.12 -5.28
N LEU A 125 0.33 -0.48 -5.02
CA LEU A 125 -0.05 -1.79 -5.54
C LEU A 125 -1.11 -1.62 -6.62
N PRO A 126 -0.94 -2.25 -7.81
CA PRO A 126 -2.03 -2.35 -8.76
C PRO A 126 -3.13 -3.24 -8.19
N LEU A 127 -4.30 -3.27 -8.84
CA LEU A 127 -5.42 -4.10 -8.40
C LEU A 127 -5.02 -5.58 -8.28
N ILE A 128 -4.90 -6.06 -7.04
CA ILE A 128 -4.37 -7.37 -6.68
C ILE A 128 -5.36 -8.12 -5.78
N SER A 129 -5.43 -9.45 -5.91
CA SER A 129 -6.34 -10.27 -5.11
C SER A 129 -5.87 -10.37 -3.65
N ARG A 130 -6.80 -10.56 -2.71
CA ARG A 130 -6.49 -10.86 -1.31
C ARG A 130 -5.56 -12.07 -1.18
N ASP A 131 -5.79 -13.10 -1.98
CA ASP A 131 -4.96 -14.31 -1.96
C ASP A 131 -3.52 -14.02 -2.37
N ASP A 132 -3.31 -13.13 -3.35
CA ASP A 132 -1.98 -12.71 -3.76
C ASP A 132 -1.33 -11.76 -2.75
N LEU A 133 -2.10 -10.89 -2.09
CA LEU A 133 -1.63 -10.04 -0.99
C LEU A 133 -1.12 -10.84 0.21
N ASN A 134 -1.70 -12.02 0.45
CA ASN A 134 -1.30 -12.91 1.55
C ASN A 134 -0.04 -13.73 1.24
N LYS A 135 0.52 -13.64 0.04
CA LYS A 135 1.78 -14.31 -0.31
C LYS A 135 2.97 -13.46 0.10
N GLU A 136 4.06 -14.12 0.50
CA GLU A 136 5.35 -13.49 0.78
C GLU A 136 5.87 -12.63 -0.39
N SER A 137 5.52 -12.99 -1.63
CA SER A 137 5.91 -12.25 -2.83
C SER A 137 5.07 -10.99 -3.09
N ALA A 138 4.03 -10.70 -2.30
CA ALA A 138 3.14 -9.56 -2.55
C ALA A 138 3.91 -8.22 -2.64
N ARG A 139 4.92 -8.03 -1.79
CA ARG A 139 5.76 -6.82 -1.77
C ARG A 139 6.46 -6.53 -3.11
N THR A 140 6.73 -7.58 -3.92
CA THR A 140 7.38 -7.41 -5.23
C THR A 140 6.42 -6.90 -6.30
N LYS A 141 5.14 -6.72 -5.97
CA LYS A 141 4.11 -6.15 -6.85
C LYS A 141 3.95 -4.64 -6.65
N VAL A 142 4.65 -4.06 -5.67
CA VAL A 142 4.70 -2.61 -5.50
C VAL A 142 5.50 -2.00 -6.64
N VAL A 143 4.90 -1.02 -7.33
CA VAL A 143 5.44 -0.38 -8.53
C VAL A 143 5.36 1.15 -8.41
N LYS A 144 6.05 1.86 -9.30
CA LYS A 144 6.16 3.33 -9.30
C LYS A 144 5.72 3.91 -10.65
N GLY A 145 5.05 5.05 -10.60
CA GLY A 145 4.78 5.90 -11.76
C GLY A 145 3.95 5.15 -12.80
N ASP A 146 4.40 5.21 -14.05
CA ASP A 146 3.68 4.61 -15.19
C ASP A 146 3.55 3.08 -15.10
N ASP A 147 4.39 2.40 -14.33
CA ASP A 147 4.26 0.96 -14.08
C ASP A 147 3.05 0.64 -13.18
N LEU A 148 2.57 1.62 -12.41
CA LEU A 148 1.34 1.50 -11.62
C LEU A 148 0.13 1.74 -12.52
N ASN A 149 -0.44 0.66 -13.03
CA ASN A 149 -1.67 0.73 -13.82
C ASN A 149 -2.89 1.05 -12.93
N ILE A 150 -3.22 2.34 -12.82
CA ILE A 150 -4.38 2.83 -12.08
C ILE A 150 -5.62 2.70 -12.95
N ILE A 151 -6.54 1.82 -12.55
CA ILE A 151 -7.82 1.62 -13.24
C ILE A 151 -8.88 2.44 -12.53
N ILE A 152 -9.48 3.41 -13.21
CA ILE A 152 -10.58 4.21 -12.65
C ILE A 152 -11.88 3.39 -12.71
N PRO A 153 -12.50 3.05 -11.56
CA PRO A 153 -13.73 2.27 -11.54
C PRO A 153 -14.88 3.09 -12.14
N LYS A 154 -15.75 2.41 -12.91
CA LYS A 154 -16.95 3.03 -13.49
C LYS A 154 -18.08 2.02 -13.51
N VAL A 155 -19.28 2.41 -13.07
CA VAL A 155 -20.45 1.55 -13.14
C VAL A 155 -20.67 1.04 -14.57
N GLY A 156 -20.86 -0.28 -14.71
CA GLY A 156 -20.98 -1.00 -15.97
C GLY A 156 -19.65 -1.40 -16.63
N SER A 157 -18.50 -0.94 -16.14
CA SER A 157 -17.19 -1.41 -16.61
C SER A 157 -16.83 -2.76 -15.99
N LYS A 158 -15.77 -3.41 -16.50
CA LYS A 158 -15.26 -4.67 -15.96
C LYS A 158 -13.99 -4.47 -15.16
N LEU A 159 -13.95 -5.02 -13.95
CA LEU A 159 -12.76 -5.13 -13.11
C LEU A 159 -12.50 -6.61 -12.80
N ASN A 160 -11.33 -7.12 -13.20
CA ASN A 160 -10.96 -8.54 -13.02
C ASN A 160 -12.05 -9.54 -13.47
N GLY A 161 -12.76 -9.21 -14.55
CA GLY A 161 -13.81 -10.05 -15.14
C GLY A 161 -15.22 -9.83 -14.57
N TYR A 162 -15.39 -9.06 -13.49
CA TYR A 162 -16.67 -8.74 -12.87
C TYR A 162 -17.19 -7.39 -13.32
N THR A 163 -18.51 -7.27 -13.50
CA THR A 163 -19.15 -6.00 -13.87
C THR A 163 -19.37 -5.14 -12.63
N VAL A 164 -18.92 -3.88 -12.66
CA VAL A 164 -19.14 -2.94 -11.55
C VAL A 164 -20.62 -2.58 -11.50
N SER A 165 -21.34 -3.06 -10.48
CA SER A 165 -22.75 -2.76 -10.26
C SER A 165 -22.97 -1.49 -9.46
N ASN A 166 -22.05 -1.16 -8.54
CA ASN A 166 -22.13 0.04 -7.72
C ASN A 166 -20.74 0.49 -7.26
N ILE A 167 -20.59 1.79 -6.97
CA ILE A 167 -19.44 2.40 -6.31
C ILE A 167 -19.98 3.04 -5.03
N ILE A 168 -19.45 2.62 -3.89
CA ILE A 168 -19.93 3.04 -2.56
C ILE A 168 -19.15 4.30 -2.19
N ASP A 169 -19.72 5.44 -2.51
CA ASP A 169 -19.16 6.74 -2.12
C ASP A 169 -19.72 7.17 -0.75
N SER A 170 -18.95 7.99 -0.02
CA SER A 170 -19.33 8.59 1.27
C SER A 170 -20.50 9.57 1.17
#